data_AF-A0A957GEP5-F1
#
_entry.id   AF-A0A957GEP5-F1
#
_cell.length_a   1.000
_cell.length_b   1.000
_cell.length_c   1.000
_cell.angle_alpha   90.00
_cell.angle_beta   90.00
_cell.angle_gamma   90.00
#
_symmetry.space_group_name_H-M   'P 1'
#
loop_
_entity.id
_entity.type
_entity.pdbx_description
1 polymer ?
#
loop_
_entity_poly.entity_id
_entity_poly.type
_entity_poly.pdbx_seq_one_letter_code
_entity_poly.pdbx_strand_id
1 'polypeptide(L)'
;MSKKLPDLTNDAEAEDILDQDLTDYIDLENFTAVRFEFLPKTEKINLRVSRPLLEAVKAKAEAEGMSYQKYIRLVVERSLTS
;
A
#
# COMPACT_ATOMS: atom_id res chain seq x y z
N MET A 1 9.45 17.49 -15.81
CA MET A 1 10.80 17.23 -15.29
C MET A 1 10.82 17.70 -13.85
N SER A 2 10.64 16.77 -12.91
CA SER A 2 10.81 17.06 -11.48
C SER A 2 12.29 17.37 -11.19
N LYS A 3 12.54 18.34 -10.31
CA LYS A 3 13.87 18.63 -9.77
C LYS A 3 14.26 17.51 -8.82
N LYS A 4 15.54 17.17 -8.77
CA LYS A 4 16.06 16.24 -7.76
C LYS A 4 16.09 16.95 -6.40
N LEU A 5 15.72 16.23 -5.34
CA LEU A 5 15.95 16.69 -3.98
C LEU A 5 17.45 16.93 -3.77
N PRO A 6 17.85 18.01 -3.07
CA PRO A 6 19.24 18.20 -2.65
C PRO A 6 19.63 17.16 -1.60
N ASP A 7 20.93 16.92 -1.45
CA ASP A 7 21.46 16.04 -0.40
C ASP A 7 21.28 16.70 0.97
N LEU A 8 20.47 16.07 1.83
CA LEU A 8 20.21 16.52 3.20
C LEU A 8 21.13 15.79 4.17
N THR A 9 21.88 16.55 4.96
CA THR A 9 22.93 16.00 5.85
C THR A 9 22.52 15.99 7.33
N ASN A 10 21.52 16.77 7.69
CA ASN A 10 21.01 16.87 9.05
C ASN A 10 19.49 17.17 9.07
N ASP A 11 18.87 16.96 10.24
CA ASP A 11 17.42 17.11 10.40
C ASP A 11 16.96 18.57 10.22
N ALA A 12 17.78 19.56 10.58
CA ALA A 12 17.41 20.97 10.42
C ALA A 12 17.29 21.37 8.93
N GLU A 13 18.21 20.88 8.08
CA GLU A 13 18.11 21.05 6.63
C GLU A 13 16.85 20.38 6.06
N ALA A 14 16.42 19.26 6.63
CA ALA A 14 15.18 18.60 6.22
C ALA A 14 13.95 19.42 6.61
N GLU A 15 13.91 19.96 7.84
CA GLU A 15 12.83 20.85 8.31
C GLU A 15 12.70 22.09 7.42
N ASP A 16 13.81 22.77 7.11
CA ASP A 16 13.83 23.95 6.25
C ASP A 16 13.28 23.65 4.83
N ILE A 17 13.53 22.45 4.29
CA ILE A 17 12.99 22.03 3.00
C ILE A 17 11.50 21.68 3.08
N LEU A 18 11.04 21.13 4.20
CA LEU A 18 9.62 20.80 4.37
C LEU A 18 8.74 22.05 4.51
N ASP A 19 9.31 23.17 4.93
CA ASP A 19 8.62 24.45 5.08
C ASP A 19 8.34 25.19 3.75
N GLN A 20 8.92 24.74 2.63
CA GLN A 20 8.71 25.32 1.29
C GLN A 20 7.80 24.46 0.40
N ASP A 21 7.34 25.03 -0.73
CA ASP A 21 6.56 24.29 -1.72
C ASP A 21 7.42 23.24 -2.45
N LEU A 22 7.01 21.98 -2.34
CA LEU A 22 7.72 20.83 -2.89
C LEU A 22 7.23 20.39 -4.27
N THR A 23 6.26 21.09 -4.88
CA THR A 23 5.62 20.67 -6.15
C THR A 23 6.63 20.36 -7.25
N ASP A 24 7.69 21.17 -7.38
CA ASP A 24 8.76 20.97 -8.37
C ASP A 24 9.59 19.70 -8.15
N TYR A 25 9.62 19.17 -6.92
CA TYR A 25 10.36 17.97 -6.54
C TYR A 25 9.50 16.70 -6.59
N ILE A 26 8.19 16.84 -6.76
CA ILE A 26 7.22 15.74 -6.76
C ILE A 26 6.92 15.31 -8.19
N ASP A 27 7.26 14.06 -8.51
CA ASP A 27 6.92 13.45 -9.80
C ASP A 27 5.69 12.56 -9.68
N LEU A 28 4.53 13.07 -10.11
CA LEU A 28 3.26 12.36 -10.07
C LEU A 28 3.24 11.08 -10.93
N GLU A 29 4.11 10.95 -11.93
CA GLU A 29 4.19 9.73 -12.74
C GLU A 29 4.70 8.53 -11.93
N ASN A 30 5.43 8.78 -10.84
CA ASN A 30 5.92 7.74 -9.93
C ASN A 30 4.93 7.40 -8.81
N PHE A 31 3.78 8.08 -8.73
CA PHE A 31 2.80 7.82 -7.68
C PHE A 31 2.00 6.58 -8.02
N THR A 32 1.82 5.71 -7.03
CA THR A 32 0.91 4.56 -7.14
C THR A 32 -0.34 4.85 -6.33
N ALA A 33 -1.51 4.60 -6.92
CA ALA A 33 -2.77 4.75 -6.22
C ALA A 33 -2.87 3.70 -5.11
N VAL A 34 -2.88 4.15 -3.85
CA VAL A 34 -3.11 3.29 -2.69
C VAL A 34 -4.54 3.49 -2.21
N ARG A 35 -5.33 2.41 -2.19
CA ARG A 35 -6.65 2.41 -1.52
C ARG A 35 -6.47 2.05 -0.05
N PHE A 36 -6.68 3.05 0.82
CA PHE A 36 -6.55 2.89 2.28
C PHE A 36 -7.75 2.18 2.93
N GLU A 37 -8.91 2.26 2.29
CA GLU A 37 -10.14 1.64 2.79
C GLU A 37 -10.73 0.66 1.77
N PHE A 38 -11.11 -0.51 2.28
CA PHE A 38 -11.87 -1.47 1.50
C PHE A 38 -13.33 -1.06 1.45
N LEU A 39 -14.00 -1.38 0.34
CA LEU A 39 -15.44 -1.22 0.24
C LEU A 39 -16.20 -1.97 1.37
N PRO A 40 -17.43 -1.52 1.71
CA PRO A 40 -18.27 -2.17 2.71
C PRO A 40 -18.44 -3.67 2.47
N LYS A 41 -18.48 -4.46 3.54
CA LYS A 41 -18.65 -5.93 3.49
C LYS A 41 -20.12 -6.31 3.33
N THR A 42 -20.70 -6.07 2.16
CA THR A 42 -22.12 -6.34 1.89
C THR A 42 -22.43 -7.81 1.62
N GLU A 43 -21.49 -8.54 0.99
CA GLU A 43 -21.70 -9.91 0.54
C GLU A 43 -20.64 -10.90 1.08
N LYS A 44 -20.96 -12.20 1.05
CA LYS A 44 -20.08 -13.29 1.53
C LYS A 44 -19.75 -14.29 0.41
N ILE A 45 -18.50 -14.75 0.40
CA ILE A 45 -18.03 -15.84 -0.47
C ILE A 45 -17.73 -17.07 0.40
N ASN A 46 -18.31 -18.22 0.05
CA ASN A 46 -18.00 -19.51 0.66
C ASN A 46 -17.15 -20.34 -0.30
N LEU A 47 -15.91 -20.68 0.07
CA LEU A 47 -14.95 -21.37 -0.79
C LEU A 47 -14.28 -22.53 -0.04
N ARG A 48 -14.05 -23.64 -0.75
CA ARG A 48 -13.16 -24.71 -0.29
C ARG A 48 -11.78 -24.52 -0.89
N VAL A 49 -10.76 -24.62 -0.05
CA VAL A 49 -9.35 -24.51 -0.45
C VAL A 49 -8.56 -25.66 0.17
N SER A 50 -7.40 -25.97 -0.42
CA SER A 50 -6.49 -26.95 0.17
C SER A 50 -5.88 -26.40 1.47
N ARG A 51 -5.53 -27.29 2.39
CA ARG A 51 -4.84 -26.91 3.64
C ARG A 51 -3.54 -26.13 3.40
N PRO A 52 -2.64 -26.55 2.47
CA PRO A 52 -1.42 -25.80 2.20
C PRO A 52 -1.69 -24.37 1.71
N LEU A 53 -2.75 -24.17 0.90
CA LEU A 53 -3.12 -22.85 0.43
C LEU A 53 -3.59 -21.95 1.58
N LEU A 54 -4.40 -22.48 2.48
CA LEU A 54 -4.86 -21.71 3.64
C LEU A 54 -3.70 -21.31 4.57
N GLU A 55 -2.72 -22.21 4.77
CA GLU A 55 -1.52 -21.93 5.56
C GLU A 55 -0.66 -20.84 4.90
N ALA A 56 -0.44 -20.91 3.58
CA ALA A 56 0.29 -19.88 2.84
C ALA A 56 -0.39 -18.50 2.91
N VAL A 57 -1.73 -18.46 2.80
CA VAL A 57 -2.52 -17.23 2.93
C VAL A 57 -2.36 -16.61 4.33
N LYS A 58 -2.40 -17.43 5.38
CA LYS A 58 -2.21 -16.95 6.75
C LYS A 58 -0.81 -16.38 6.96
N ALA A 59 0.23 -17.07 6.48
CA ALA A 59 1.61 -16.60 6.60
C ALA A 59 1.83 -15.25 5.91
N LYS A 60 1.28 -15.07 4.70
CA LYS A 60 1.35 -13.77 4.01
C LYS A 60 0.58 -12.67 4.75
N ALA A 61 -0.61 -12.98 5.27
CA ALA A 61 -1.41 -12.02 6.01
C ALA A 61 -0.70 -11.54 7.29
N GLU A 62 -0.04 -12.46 8.00
CA GLU A 62 0.79 -12.15 9.18
C GLU A 62 1.97 -11.25 8.83
N ALA A 63 2.69 -11.56 7.75
CA ALA A 63 3.79 -10.73 7.25
C ALA A 63 3.34 -9.30 6.86
N GLU A 64 2.10 -9.14 6.40
CA GLU A 64 1.50 -7.83 6.09
C GLU A 64 0.73 -7.20 7.27
N GLY A 65 0.81 -7.79 8.48
CA GLY A 65 0.18 -7.23 9.68
C GLY A 65 -1.35 -7.18 9.64
N MET A 66 -2.00 -8.10 8.93
CA MET A 66 -3.46 -8.12 8.77
C MET A 66 -4.09 -9.50 8.96
N SER A 67 -5.42 -9.54 9.19
CA SER A 67 -6.13 -10.81 9.27
C SER A 67 -6.16 -11.51 7.90
N TYR A 68 -6.12 -12.84 7.90
CA TYR A 68 -6.14 -13.63 6.66
C TYR A 68 -7.39 -13.35 5.79
N GLN A 69 -8.53 -13.02 6.41
CA GLN A 69 -9.74 -12.61 5.68
C GLN A 69 -9.56 -11.26 4.98
N LYS A 70 -8.92 -10.29 5.66
CA LYS A 70 -8.60 -8.97 5.09
C LYS A 70 -7.62 -9.13 3.93
N TYR A 71 -6.63 -10.01 4.07
CA TYR A 71 -5.68 -10.35 3.01
C TYR A 71 -6.34 -10.98 1.78
N ILE A 72 -7.24 -11.96 1.96
CA ILE A 72 -8.00 -12.55 0.84
C ILE A 72 -8.77 -11.46 0.08
N ARG A 73 -9.46 -10.58 0.80
CA ARG A 73 -10.20 -9.47 0.17
C ARG A 73 -9.25 -8.55 -0.60
N LEU A 74 -8.07 -8.23 -0.05
CA LEU A 74 -7.06 -7.38 -0.71
C LEU A 74 -6.59 -7.96 -2.02
N VAL A 75 -6.26 -9.24 -2.03
CA VAL A 75 -5.75 -9.91 -3.24
C VAL A 75 -6.83 -9.98 -4.32
N VAL A 76 -8.06 -10.30 -3.95
CA VAL A 76 -9.19 -10.32 -4.89
C VAL A 76 -9.47 -8.93 -5.45
N GLU A 77 -9.52 -7.90 -4.60
CA GLU A 77 -9.78 -6.52 -5.04
C GLU A 77 -8.67 -6.00 -5.95
N ARG A 78 -7.40 -6.24 -5.59
CA ARG A 78 -6.25 -5.94 -6.45
C ARG A 78 -6.38 -6.63 -7.79
N SER A 79 -6.64 -7.94 -7.82
CA SER A 79 -6.74 -8.71 -9.07
C SER A 79 -7.86 -8.26 -10.01
N LEU A 80 -8.88 -7.56 -9.51
CA LEU A 80 -10.04 -7.13 -10.30
C LEU A 80 -10.06 -5.62 -10.60
N THR A 81 -9.25 -4.82 -9.89
CA THR A 81 -9.26 -3.36 -9.96
C THR A 81 -7.91 -2.76 -10.38
N SER A 82 -6.84 -3.57 -10.42
CA SER A 82 -5.52 -3.16 -10.94
C SER A 82 -5.47 -3.16 -12.46
#